data_AF-A0AAD3HT82-F1
#
_entry.id   AF-A0AAD3HT82-F1
#
_cell.length_a   1.000
_cell.length_b   1.000
_cell.length_c   1.000
_cell.angle_alpha   90.00
_cell.angle_beta   90.00
_cell.angle_gamma   90.00
#
_symmetry.space_group_name_H-M   'P 1'
#
loop_
_entity.id
_entity.type
_entity.pdbx_description
1 polymer ?
#
loop_
_entity_poly.entity_id
_entity_poly.type
_entity_poly.pdbx_seq_one_letter_code
_entity_poly.pdbx_strand_id
1 'polypeptide(L)'
;SASTAAAAAGGAAGGAAAGGGGGGAVAGGGGAAAVSGGPAAWAGSLGVEELVAVVADAEMVHQALLGPFTLSLLEVAFPQQPPATTLALVQQANQTATSTPTAAAGGLESTPTASVAAPTAEGSSSSNSALVTAAQAVLAALQEAATAVQSAGRSLAAVLTDEVVDRCVVVVRQLKGITATYRMTSKGPPSRASHYVGGVLAPLRGLLEGSAAKKMGQQEQQSLLVAPVCEGVCGRYGQLAEELLSSVRKTESSLKRLKKAKAGGGGAGGEEDPTAASLLSDSDKITLQLHLDVLDLGAHMGVLLG
;
A
#
# COMPACT_ATOMS: atom_id res chain seq x y z
N SER A 1 -50.61 -14.51 30.64
CA SER A 1 -50.85 -13.05 30.57
C SER A 1 -50.44 -12.56 29.19
N ALA A 2 -51.14 -11.61 28.58
CA ALA A 2 -50.95 -11.20 27.18
C ALA A 2 -50.99 -9.67 26.98
N SER A 3 -50.19 -9.16 26.04
CA SER A 3 -50.21 -7.83 25.37
C SER A 3 -48.97 -7.74 24.45
N THR A 4 -48.95 -7.48 23.12
CA THR A 4 -49.97 -7.32 22.05
C THR A 4 -50.58 -5.94 21.73
N ALA A 5 -49.74 -4.92 21.50
CA ALA A 5 -50.02 -3.79 20.59
C ALA A 5 -48.69 -3.23 20.00
N ALA A 6 -48.45 -2.85 18.73
CA ALA A 6 -49.14 -2.85 17.42
C ALA A 6 -49.51 -1.46 16.81
N ALA A 7 -49.22 -1.30 15.49
CA ALA A 7 -49.57 -0.19 14.56
C ALA A 7 -48.93 1.20 14.87
N ALA A 8 -48.80 2.19 13.96
CA ALA A 8 -48.97 2.33 12.49
C ALA A 8 -48.05 3.54 12.05
N ALA A 9 -47.57 3.82 10.82
CA ALA A 9 -47.88 3.56 9.39
C ALA A 9 -48.21 4.88 8.63
N GLY A 10 -47.64 5.07 7.42
CA GLY A 10 -47.89 6.18 6.48
C GLY A 10 -46.64 7.02 6.11
N GLY A 11 -46.48 7.58 4.89
CA GLY A 11 -47.22 7.35 3.63
C GLY A 11 -47.16 8.51 2.61
N ALA A 12 -46.91 8.20 1.31
CA ALA A 12 -47.11 9.05 0.10
C ALA A 12 -46.23 10.32 -0.10
N ALA A 13 -46.10 10.94 -1.30
CA ALA A 13 -46.08 10.47 -2.71
C ALA A 13 -45.70 11.61 -3.71
N GLY A 14 -45.30 11.25 -4.95
CA GLY A 14 -45.15 12.14 -6.13
C GLY A 14 -43.82 12.91 -6.24
N GLY A 15 -43.28 13.29 -7.41
CA GLY A 15 -43.57 13.07 -8.85
C GLY A 15 -42.46 13.83 -9.65
N ALA A 16 -42.34 13.94 -10.98
CA ALA A 16 -42.87 13.34 -12.22
C ALA A 16 -42.33 14.23 -13.38
N ALA A 17 -42.23 13.74 -14.64
CA ALA A 17 -41.90 14.50 -15.89
C ALA A 17 -40.45 15.06 -16.07
N ALA A 18 -39.92 15.36 -17.27
CA ALA A 18 -40.15 14.87 -18.65
C ALA A 18 -39.08 15.42 -19.66
N GLY A 19 -38.94 14.80 -20.85
CA GLY A 19 -38.07 15.24 -21.98
C GLY A 19 -36.63 14.68 -21.93
N GLY A 20 -35.90 14.41 -23.04
CA GLY A 20 -36.10 14.66 -24.48
C GLY A 20 -35.13 15.75 -25.01
N GLY A 21 -34.44 15.64 -26.15
CA GLY A 21 -34.28 14.54 -27.13
C GLY A 21 -33.50 15.01 -28.39
N GLY A 22 -32.73 14.13 -29.03
CA GLY A 22 -31.80 14.49 -30.15
C GLY A 22 -30.48 15.13 -29.65
N GLY A 23 -29.44 15.30 -30.46
CA GLY A 23 -29.16 14.86 -31.84
C GLY A 23 -27.65 14.98 -32.11
N GLY A 24 -27.07 14.07 -32.90
CA GLY A 24 -25.61 13.87 -32.92
C GLY A 24 -24.80 14.81 -33.83
N ALA A 25 -23.49 14.88 -33.57
CA ALA A 25 -22.47 15.39 -34.48
C ALA A 25 -21.24 14.46 -34.42
N VAL A 26 -20.71 14.05 -35.58
CA VAL A 26 -19.54 13.17 -35.68
C VAL A 26 -18.36 13.99 -36.20
N ALA A 27 -17.28 14.08 -35.42
CA ALA A 27 -16.02 14.69 -35.83
C ALA A 27 -14.86 13.79 -35.37
N GLY A 28 -14.07 13.30 -36.32
CA GLY A 28 -12.97 12.39 -36.04
C GLY A 28 -11.70 13.13 -35.59
N GLY A 29 -11.09 12.65 -34.51
CA GLY A 29 -9.76 13.07 -34.06
C GLY A 29 -9.13 11.94 -33.27
N GLY A 30 -8.11 11.29 -33.84
CA GLY A 30 -7.48 10.07 -33.30
C GLY A 30 -6.56 10.31 -32.10
N GLY A 31 -7.04 10.99 -31.07
CA GLY A 31 -6.37 11.03 -29.76
C GLY A 31 -6.83 9.85 -28.90
N ALA A 32 -5.89 9.12 -28.28
CA ALA A 32 -6.23 8.11 -27.29
C ALA A 32 -6.86 8.81 -26.07
N ALA A 33 -8.19 8.68 -25.93
CA ALA A 33 -8.92 9.31 -24.83
C ALA A 33 -8.51 8.64 -23.52
N ALA A 34 -7.69 9.33 -22.73
CA ALA A 34 -7.29 8.87 -21.40
C ALA A 34 -8.56 8.70 -20.54
N VAL A 35 -8.86 7.45 -20.19
CA VAL A 35 -9.94 7.13 -19.25
C VAL A 35 -9.62 7.85 -17.95
N SER A 36 -10.49 8.78 -17.53
CA SER A 36 -10.18 9.79 -16.50
C SER A 36 -10.18 9.26 -15.06
N GLY A 37 -9.89 7.97 -14.89
CA GLY A 37 -9.62 7.30 -13.64
C GLY A 37 -8.48 6.32 -13.86
N GLY A 38 -7.37 6.51 -13.13
CA GLY A 38 -6.27 5.55 -13.11
C GLY A 38 -6.67 4.21 -12.46
N PRO A 39 -5.74 3.24 -12.33
CA PRO A 39 -6.06 1.89 -11.86
C PRO A 39 -6.87 1.83 -10.55
N ALA A 40 -6.56 2.71 -9.60
CA ALA A 40 -7.29 2.84 -8.33
C ALA A 40 -8.80 3.16 -8.47
N ALA A 41 -9.24 3.74 -9.59
CA ALA A 41 -10.63 4.17 -9.79
C ALA A 41 -11.60 3.00 -10.00
N TRP A 42 -11.14 1.86 -10.51
CA TRP A 42 -11.92 0.62 -10.61
C TRP A 42 -11.50 -0.44 -9.60
N ALA A 43 -10.34 -0.31 -8.94
CA ALA A 43 -9.82 -1.27 -7.97
C ALA A 43 -10.84 -1.64 -6.88
N GLY A 44 -11.57 -0.66 -6.33
CA GLY A 44 -12.60 -0.86 -5.30
C GLY A 44 -13.86 -1.62 -5.75
N SER A 45 -13.93 -2.07 -7.01
CA SER A 45 -15.02 -2.92 -7.51
C SER A 45 -14.65 -4.41 -7.61
N LEU A 46 -13.37 -4.76 -7.38
CA LEU A 46 -12.84 -6.13 -7.50
C LEU A 46 -12.66 -6.82 -6.15
N GLY A 47 -12.64 -8.15 -6.19
CA GLY A 47 -12.22 -8.99 -5.09
C GLY A 47 -10.71 -8.87 -4.82
N VAL A 48 -10.32 -9.20 -3.59
CA VAL A 48 -8.94 -9.09 -3.10
C VAL A 48 -7.99 -10.01 -3.88
N GLU A 49 -8.40 -11.28 -4.10
CA GLU A 49 -7.64 -12.23 -4.94
C GLU A 49 -7.52 -11.73 -6.40
N GLU A 50 -8.52 -11.02 -6.92
CA GLU A 50 -8.51 -10.47 -8.28
C GLU A 50 -7.54 -9.29 -8.39
N LEU A 51 -7.50 -8.41 -7.38
CA LEU A 51 -6.50 -7.34 -7.27
C LEU A 51 -5.08 -7.91 -7.17
N VAL A 52 -4.85 -8.93 -6.33
CA VAL A 52 -3.55 -9.61 -6.25
C VAL A 52 -3.18 -10.24 -7.60
N ALA A 53 -4.14 -10.84 -8.31
CA ALA A 53 -3.89 -11.42 -9.63
C ALA A 53 -3.45 -10.35 -10.64
N VAL A 54 -4.13 -9.20 -10.69
CA VAL A 54 -3.74 -8.10 -11.60
C VAL A 54 -2.39 -7.48 -11.21
N VAL A 55 -2.05 -7.40 -9.92
CA VAL A 55 -0.71 -6.97 -9.47
C VAL A 55 0.37 -7.96 -9.93
N ALA A 56 0.13 -9.27 -9.77
CA ALA A 56 1.05 -10.32 -10.22
C ALA A 56 1.20 -10.33 -11.75
N ASP A 57 0.09 -10.22 -12.49
CA ASP A 57 0.09 -10.18 -13.95
C ASP A 57 0.78 -8.91 -14.48
N ALA A 58 0.68 -7.77 -13.78
CA ALA A 58 1.38 -6.54 -14.15
C ALA A 58 2.91 -6.66 -14.02
N GLU A 59 3.42 -7.21 -12.92
CA GLU A 59 4.87 -7.44 -12.78
C GLU A 59 5.35 -8.55 -13.76
N MET A 60 4.56 -9.60 -14.03
CA MET A 60 4.89 -10.58 -15.08
C MET A 60 4.97 -9.94 -16.48
N VAL A 61 4.05 -9.04 -16.83
CA VAL A 61 4.08 -8.29 -18.10
C VAL A 61 5.29 -7.36 -18.16
N HIS A 62 5.65 -6.69 -17.06
CA HIS A 62 6.86 -5.88 -16.97
C HIS A 62 8.13 -6.71 -17.24
N GLN A 63 8.27 -7.87 -16.56
CA GLN A 63 9.39 -8.78 -16.77
C GLN A 63 9.45 -9.34 -18.20
N ALA A 64 8.30 -9.63 -18.81
CA ALA A 64 8.24 -10.06 -20.21
C ALA A 64 8.74 -8.98 -21.18
N LEU A 65 8.25 -7.74 -21.02
CA LEU A 65 8.60 -6.59 -21.88
C LEU A 65 10.07 -6.15 -21.75
N LEU A 66 10.72 -6.39 -20.61
CA LEU A 66 12.15 -6.11 -20.44
C LEU A 66 13.07 -7.33 -20.75
N GLY A 67 12.48 -8.49 -21.02
CA GLY A 67 13.16 -9.79 -21.11
C GLY A 67 12.98 -10.52 -22.45
N PRO A 68 12.64 -11.82 -22.44
CA PRO A 68 12.80 -12.69 -23.62
C PRO A 68 11.86 -12.35 -24.77
N PHE A 69 10.66 -11.81 -24.49
CA PHE A 69 9.72 -11.39 -25.54
C PHE A 69 10.35 -10.33 -26.44
N THR A 70 11.01 -9.33 -25.86
CA THR A 70 11.62 -8.22 -26.59
C THR A 70 12.84 -8.65 -27.41
N LEU A 71 13.61 -9.63 -26.93
CA LEU A 71 14.67 -10.26 -27.74
C LEU A 71 14.09 -10.95 -28.98
N SER A 72 13.13 -11.87 -28.80
CA SER A 72 12.52 -12.59 -29.92
C SER A 72 11.72 -11.69 -30.87
N LEU A 73 11.10 -10.62 -30.37
CA LEU A 73 10.42 -9.62 -31.19
C LEU A 73 11.41 -8.91 -32.11
N LEU A 74 12.58 -8.49 -31.60
CA LEU A 74 13.60 -7.83 -32.40
C LEU A 74 14.27 -8.79 -33.40
N GLU A 75 14.50 -10.06 -33.03
CA GLU A 75 15.00 -11.09 -33.96
C GLU A 75 14.04 -11.32 -35.14
N VAL A 76 12.73 -11.33 -34.90
CA VAL A 76 11.70 -11.50 -35.94
C VAL A 76 11.47 -10.23 -36.76
N ALA A 77 11.50 -9.05 -36.14
CA ALA A 77 11.28 -7.77 -36.81
C ALA A 77 12.49 -7.27 -37.60
N PHE A 78 13.71 -7.57 -37.13
CA PHE A 78 14.97 -7.08 -37.69
C PHE A 78 15.97 -8.23 -37.99
N PRO A 79 15.60 -9.25 -38.79
CA PRO A 79 16.41 -10.46 -39.02
C PRO A 79 17.72 -10.23 -39.79
N GLN A 80 18.06 -8.98 -40.11
CA GLN A 80 19.34 -8.57 -40.70
C GLN A 80 20.33 -8.02 -39.66
N GLN A 81 19.91 -7.79 -38.40
CA GLN A 81 20.83 -7.37 -37.34
C GLN A 81 21.61 -8.58 -36.77
N PRO A 82 22.90 -8.41 -36.41
CA PRO A 82 23.62 -9.42 -35.65
C PRO A 82 22.97 -9.59 -34.25
N PRO A 83 22.78 -10.82 -33.75
CA PRO A 83 22.15 -11.05 -32.44
C PRO A 83 22.93 -10.42 -31.27
N ALA A 84 24.27 -10.29 -31.42
CA ALA A 84 25.10 -9.55 -30.47
C ALA A 84 24.75 -8.05 -30.41
N THR A 85 24.34 -7.44 -31.53
CA THR A 85 23.88 -6.04 -31.58
C THR A 85 22.51 -5.90 -30.92
N THR A 86 21.58 -6.82 -31.20
CA THR A 86 20.26 -6.87 -30.56
C THR A 86 20.37 -6.99 -29.04
N LEU A 87 21.20 -7.91 -28.56
CA LEU A 87 21.43 -8.13 -27.13
C LEU A 87 22.13 -6.93 -26.46
N ALA A 88 23.10 -6.30 -27.12
CA ALA A 88 23.74 -5.07 -26.62
C ALA A 88 22.76 -3.90 -26.52
N LEU A 89 21.85 -3.74 -27.50
CA LEU A 89 20.82 -2.69 -27.48
C LEU A 89 19.83 -2.91 -26.31
N VAL A 90 19.36 -4.14 -26.09
CA VAL A 90 18.50 -4.48 -24.93
C VAL A 90 19.24 -4.21 -23.60
N GLN A 91 20.51 -4.63 -23.49
CA GLN A 91 21.31 -4.40 -22.28
C GLN A 91 21.53 -2.90 -22.02
N GLN A 92 21.84 -2.10 -23.04
CA GLN A 92 22.02 -0.66 -22.90
C GLN A 92 20.72 0.03 -22.49
N ALA A 93 19.60 -0.34 -23.12
CA ALA A 93 18.27 0.17 -22.79
C ALA A 93 17.93 -0.12 -21.31
N ASN A 94 18.08 -1.35 -20.84
CA ASN A 94 17.76 -1.72 -19.46
C ASN A 94 18.69 -1.07 -18.41
N GLN A 95 19.92 -0.70 -18.79
CA GLN A 95 20.82 0.12 -17.97
C GLN A 95 20.38 1.59 -17.87
N THR A 96 19.84 2.19 -18.94
CA THR A 96 19.31 3.56 -18.86
C THR A 96 18.06 3.66 -17.96
N ALA A 97 17.18 2.66 -18.01
CA ALA A 97 16.00 2.58 -17.15
C ALA A 97 16.33 2.47 -15.65
N THR A 98 17.45 1.82 -15.29
CA THR A 98 17.90 1.68 -13.88
C THR A 98 18.73 2.85 -13.37
N SER A 99 19.09 3.81 -14.24
CA SER A 99 19.97 4.95 -13.90
C SER A 99 19.30 6.33 -14.06
N THR A 100 17.96 6.37 -14.17
CA THR A 100 17.20 7.62 -14.29
C THR A 100 16.77 8.16 -12.91
N PRO A 101 17.45 9.18 -12.32
CA PRO A 101 16.94 9.87 -11.14
C PRO A 101 15.72 10.73 -11.50
N THR A 102 14.79 10.88 -10.56
CA THR A 102 13.65 11.80 -10.71
C THR A 102 14.13 13.26 -10.74
N ALA A 103 14.27 13.82 -11.94
CA ALA A 103 14.54 15.23 -12.18
C ALA A 103 13.34 15.89 -12.87
N ALA A 104 12.88 17.02 -12.34
CA ALA A 104 11.66 17.69 -12.80
C ALA A 104 11.87 18.46 -14.13
N ALA A 105 10.77 18.76 -14.81
CA ALA A 105 10.76 19.40 -16.12
C ALA A 105 11.23 20.87 -16.11
N GLY A 106 11.87 21.29 -17.21
CA GLY A 106 12.12 22.71 -17.53
C GLY A 106 13.49 22.97 -18.16
N GLY A 107 13.53 23.28 -19.46
CA GLY A 107 14.75 23.68 -20.15
C GLY A 107 14.56 23.74 -21.68
N LEU A 108 14.74 24.92 -22.27
CA LEU A 108 14.69 25.14 -23.71
C LEU A 108 16.05 24.87 -24.38
N GLU A 109 16.01 24.63 -25.69
CA GLU A 109 17.06 24.82 -26.72
C GLU A 109 18.56 24.74 -26.34
N SER A 110 19.28 23.90 -27.08
CA SER A 110 20.39 24.40 -27.95
C SER A 110 20.89 23.33 -28.94
N THR A 111 20.96 23.68 -30.22
CA THR A 111 21.67 22.91 -31.25
C THR A 111 23.13 23.36 -31.38
N PRO A 112 24.11 22.44 -31.44
CA PRO A 112 25.42 22.73 -32.03
C PRO A 112 25.49 22.28 -33.51
N THR A 113 26.19 23.06 -34.34
CA THR A 113 26.31 22.84 -35.79
C THR A 113 27.36 21.78 -36.17
N ALA A 114 27.24 21.24 -37.38
CA ALA A 114 28.05 20.14 -37.91
C ALA A 114 29.53 20.48 -38.20
N SER A 115 30.33 19.42 -38.35
CA SER A 115 31.55 19.42 -39.16
C SER A 115 31.61 18.12 -39.98
N VAL A 116 32.24 18.17 -41.16
CA VAL A 116 32.09 17.15 -42.22
C VAL A 116 33.39 16.37 -42.43
N ALA A 117 33.29 15.03 -42.45
CA ALA A 117 34.26 14.16 -43.08
C ALA A 117 33.56 12.87 -43.59
N ALA A 118 33.50 12.67 -44.90
CA ALA A 118 33.09 11.40 -45.50
C ALA A 118 34.28 10.43 -45.57
N PRO A 119 34.03 9.13 -45.60
CA PRO A 119 34.38 8.41 -46.82
C PRO A 119 33.22 7.60 -47.43
N THR A 120 33.28 7.39 -48.74
CA THR A 120 32.21 6.82 -49.56
C THR A 120 32.01 5.31 -49.36
N ALA A 121 30.82 4.90 -48.89
CA ALA A 121 30.37 3.50 -48.83
C ALA A 121 28.82 3.41 -48.82
N GLU A 122 28.17 4.19 -49.69
CA GLU A 122 26.81 4.69 -49.42
C GLU A 122 25.64 3.72 -49.67
N GLY A 123 25.87 2.57 -50.30
CA GLY A 123 24.79 1.60 -50.59
C GLY A 123 24.24 0.84 -49.36
N SER A 124 25.12 0.45 -48.43
CA SER A 124 24.77 -0.48 -47.34
C SER A 124 24.78 0.16 -45.95
N SER A 125 25.37 1.35 -45.81
CA SER A 125 25.50 2.04 -44.52
C SER A 125 24.17 2.63 -44.03
N SER A 126 23.49 3.40 -44.90
CA SER A 126 22.26 4.13 -44.54
C SER A 126 21.10 3.20 -44.17
N SER A 127 20.95 2.07 -44.86
CA SER A 127 19.91 1.07 -44.54
C SER A 127 20.13 0.44 -43.16
N ASN A 128 21.39 0.20 -42.77
CA ASN A 128 21.71 -0.38 -41.45
C ASN A 128 21.51 0.63 -40.31
N SER A 129 21.86 1.91 -40.49
CA SER A 129 21.58 2.91 -39.46
C SER A 129 20.08 3.13 -39.27
N ALA A 130 19.29 3.15 -40.34
CA ALA A 130 17.83 3.23 -40.26
C ALA A 130 17.20 2.04 -39.49
N LEU A 131 17.69 0.81 -39.72
CA LEU A 131 17.26 -0.38 -38.99
C LEU A 131 17.63 -0.30 -37.50
N VAL A 132 18.83 0.17 -37.15
CA VAL A 132 19.26 0.39 -35.76
C VAL A 132 18.37 1.42 -35.07
N THR A 133 18.06 2.55 -35.72
CA THR A 133 17.17 3.58 -35.16
C THR A 133 15.74 3.06 -34.97
N ALA A 134 15.23 2.24 -35.90
CA ALA A 134 13.92 1.61 -35.75
C ALA A 134 13.87 0.63 -34.56
N ALA A 135 14.90 -0.21 -34.40
CA ALA A 135 15.03 -1.12 -33.26
C ALA A 135 15.13 -0.35 -31.92
N GLN A 136 15.88 0.76 -31.89
CA GLN A 136 15.98 1.65 -30.72
C GLN A 136 14.63 2.30 -30.36
N ALA A 137 13.85 2.74 -31.36
CA ALA A 137 12.52 3.31 -31.13
C ALA A 137 11.52 2.27 -30.60
N VAL A 138 11.56 1.04 -31.11
CA VAL A 138 10.77 -0.09 -30.60
C VAL A 138 11.15 -0.40 -29.15
N LEU A 139 12.45 -0.43 -28.83
CA LEU A 139 12.92 -0.64 -27.46
C LEU A 139 12.42 0.43 -26.49
N ALA A 140 12.57 1.71 -26.83
CA ALA A 140 12.10 2.81 -26.00
C ALA A 140 10.59 2.71 -25.71
N ALA A 141 9.77 2.42 -26.73
CA ALA A 141 8.33 2.26 -26.57
C ALA A 141 7.94 1.04 -25.70
N LEU A 142 8.68 -0.07 -25.80
CA LEU A 142 8.45 -1.25 -24.95
C LEU A 142 8.84 -0.99 -23.48
N GLN A 143 9.88 -0.19 -23.23
CA GLN A 143 10.27 0.22 -21.89
C GLN A 143 9.32 1.24 -21.26
N GLU A 144 8.80 2.19 -22.06
CA GLU A 144 7.73 3.10 -21.62
C GLU A 144 6.46 2.31 -21.27
N ALA A 145 6.08 1.32 -22.09
CA ALA A 145 4.98 0.41 -21.76
C ALA A 145 5.25 -0.42 -20.49
N ALA A 146 6.46 -0.97 -20.33
CA ALA A 146 6.84 -1.77 -19.16
C ALA A 146 6.81 -0.95 -17.86
N THR A 147 7.30 0.29 -17.88
CA THR A 147 7.29 1.19 -16.72
C THR A 147 5.88 1.69 -16.42
N ALA A 148 5.07 1.99 -17.44
CA ALA A 148 3.65 2.31 -17.26
C ALA A 148 2.87 1.16 -16.60
N VAL A 149 3.00 -0.08 -17.10
CA VAL A 149 2.34 -1.26 -16.52
C VAL A 149 2.78 -1.52 -15.08
N GLN A 150 4.08 -1.44 -14.78
CA GLN A 150 4.57 -1.59 -13.41
C GLN A 150 4.06 -0.49 -12.48
N SER A 151 4.04 0.78 -12.93
CA SER A 151 3.50 1.88 -12.13
C SER A 151 2.00 1.68 -11.81
N ALA A 152 1.24 1.14 -12.76
CA ALA A 152 -0.15 0.78 -12.58
C ALA A 152 -0.32 -0.38 -11.59
N GLY A 153 0.46 -1.46 -11.73
CA GLY A 153 0.48 -2.59 -10.80
C GLY A 153 0.82 -2.16 -9.37
N ARG A 154 1.83 -1.30 -9.19
CA ARG A 154 2.21 -0.77 -7.87
C ARG A 154 1.16 0.18 -7.28
N SER A 155 0.45 0.95 -8.10
CA SER A 155 -0.70 1.74 -7.65
C SER A 155 -1.87 0.86 -7.18
N LEU A 156 -2.06 -0.33 -7.77
CA LEU A 156 -3.06 -1.30 -7.31
C LEU A 156 -2.59 -2.01 -6.03
N ALA A 157 -1.30 -2.35 -5.94
CA ALA A 157 -0.70 -2.91 -4.73
C ALA A 157 -0.88 -1.97 -3.52
N ALA A 158 -0.66 -0.66 -3.68
CA ALA A 158 -0.89 0.32 -2.62
C ALA A 158 -2.34 0.26 -2.07
N VAL A 159 -3.35 0.34 -2.95
CA VAL A 159 -4.78 0.26 -2.58
C VAL A 159 -5.12 -1.08 -1.91
N LEU A 160 -4.57 -2.17 -2.42
CA LEU A 160 -4.70 -3.50 -1.83
C LEU A 160 -4.09 -3.56 -0.42
N THR A 161 -2.91 -2.97 -0.21
CA THR A 161 -2.26 -2.95 1.10
C THR A 161 -3.00 -2.07 2.12
N ASP A 162 -3.56 -0.93 1.72
CA ASP A 162 -4.40 -0.09 2.58
C ASP A 162 -5.64 -0.85 3.08
N GLU A 163 -6.36 -1.54 2.19
CA GLU A 163 -7.53 -2.38 2.53
C GLU A 163 -7.15 -3.55 3.46
N VAL A 164 -5.98 -4.16 3.28
CA VAL A 164 -5.48 -5.22 4.18
C VAL A 164 -5.05 -4.65 5.53
N VAL A 165 -4.41 -3.47 5.57
CA VAL A 165 -4.07 -2.75 6.80
C VAL A 165 -5.33 -2.42 7.59
N ASP A 166 -6.38 -1.89 6.95
CA ASP A 166 -7.61 -1.51 7.66
C ASP A 166 -8.33 -2.73 8.28
N ARG A 167 -8.29 -3.90 7.62
CA ARG A 167 -8.75 -5.17 8.21
C ARG A 167 -7.92 -5.60 9.42
N CYS A 168 -6.59 -5.53 9.33
CA CYS A 168 -5.72 -5.77 10.48
C CYS A 168 -6.03 -4.79 11.63
N VAL A 169 -6.32 -3.53 11.32
CA VAL A 169 -6.66 -2.47 12.27
C VAL A 169 -7.99 -2.72 12.99
N VAL A 170 -8.97 -3.40 12.37
CA VAL A 170 -10.18 -3.86 13.09
C VAL A 170 -9.80 -4.72 14.31
N VAL A 171 -8.78 -5.58 14.19
CA VAL A 171 -8.26 -6.38 15.31
C VAL A 171 -7.50 -5.50 16.30
N VAL A 172 -6.60 -4.63 15.81
CA VAL A 172 -5.77 -3.72 16.65
C VAL A 172 -6.63 -2.82 17.55
N ARG A 173 -7.81 -2.37 17.11
CA ARG A 173 -8.73 -1.54 17.90
C ARG A 173 -9.10 -2.15 19.26
N GLN A 174 -8.97 -3.47 19.45
CA GLN A 174 -9.15 -4.15 20.74
C GLN A 174 -8.21 -3.66 21.85
N LEU A 175 -7.06 -3.05 21.53
CA LEU A 175 -6.14 -2.47 22.52
C LEU A 175 -6.82 -1.43 23.43
N LYS A 176 -7.92 -0.81 22.99
CA LYS A 176 -8.69 0.14 23.81
C LYS A 176 -9.28 -0.54 25.07
N GLY A 177 -9.52 -1.85 25.03
CA GLY A 177 -9.95 -2.69 26.15
C GLY A 177 -8.89 -2.93 27.24
N ILE A 178 -7.60 -2.67 26.97
CA ILE A 178 -6.51 -2.77 27.97
C ILE A 178 -6.79 -1.83 29.15
N THR A 179 -7.38 -0.66 28.92
CA THR A 179 -7.76 0.27 29.99
C THR A 179 -8.80 -0.31 30.95
N ALA A 180 -9.81 -1.01 30.44
CA ALA A 180 -10.81 -1.69 31.26
C ALA A 180 -10.24 -2.92 32.00
N THR A 181 -9.11 -3.46 31.54
CA THR A 181 -8.46 -4.62 32.14
C THR A 181 -7.67 -4.26 33.40
N TYR A 182 -7.02 -3.09 33.42
CA TYR A 182 -6.10 -2.69 34.50
C TYR A 182 -6.57 -1.51 35.36
N ARG A 183 -7.33 -0.55 34.80
CA ARG A 183 -7.68 0.70 35.52
C ARG A 183 -8.68 0.44 36.65
N MET A 184 -8.30 0.80 37.88
CA MET A 184 -9.04 0.53 39.12
C MET A 184 -9.29 -0.97 39.37
N THR A 185 -8.39 -1.85 38.93
CA THR A 185 -8.51 -3.30 39.17
C THR A 185 -7.41 -3.84 40.08
N SER A 186 -7.73 -4.87 40.86
CA SER A 186 -6.79 -5.65 41.67
C SER A 186 -5.95 -6.64 40.85
N LYS A 187 -5.97 -6.56 39.51
CA LYS A 187 -5.08 -7.39 38.68
C LYS A 187 -3.62 -6.98 38.90
N GLY A 188 -2.78 -8.00 39.08
CA GLY A 188 -1.34 -7.85 39.05
C GLY A 188 -0.80 -7.44 37.67
N PRO A 189 0.52 -7.20 37.56
CA PRO A 189 1.14 -6.76 36.31
C PRO A 189 0.94 -7.78 35.16
N PRO A 190 0.82 -7.33 33.90
CA PRO A 190 0.81 -8.22 32.75
C PRO A 190 2.14 -8.96 32.58
N SER A 191 2.06 -10.22 32.13
CA SER A 191 3.21 -11.11 31.89
C SER A 191 3.18 -11.79 30.52
N ARG A 192 2.18 -11.47 29.69
CA ARG A 192 2.00 -11.95 28.30
C ARG A 192 1.32 -10.87 27.47
N ALA A 193 1.47 -10.94 26.15
CA ALA A 193 0.71 -10.13 25.21
C ALA A 193 -0.81 -10.41 25.27
N SER A 194 -1.60 -9.44 24.86
CA SER A 194 -3.06 -9.51 24.76
C SER A 194 -3.50 -10.53 23.71
N HIS A 195 -4.58 -11.27 24.00
CA HIS A 195 -5.08 -12.34 23.12
C HIS A 195 -5.43 -11.94 21.68
N TYR A 196 -5.64 -10.65 21.38
CA TYR A 196 -5.91 -10.18 20.02
C TYR A 196 -4.67 -10.16 19.12
N VAL A 197 -3.45 -10.09 19.68
CA VAL A 197 -2.22 -9.77 18.94
C VAL A 197 -1.89 -10.82 17.87
N GLY A 198 -1.94 -12.12 18.22
CA GLY A 198 -1.69 -13.21 17.27
C GLY A 198 -2.69 -13.27 16.10
N GLY A 199 -3.84 -12.62 16.22
CA GLY A 199 -4.85 -12.46 15.16
C GLY A 199 -4.68 -11.22 14.28
N VAL A 200 -3.84 -10.24 14.65
CA VAL A 200 -3.70 -8.96 13.95
C VAL A 200 -3.30 -9.15 12.48
N LEU A 201 -2.35 -10.05 12.21
CA LEU A 201 -1.84 -10.31 10.85
C LEU A 201 -2.57 -11.44 10.12
N ALA A 202 -3.71 -11.93 10.63
CA ALA A 202 -4.51 -12.95 9.96
C ALA A 202 -4.98 -12.54 8.54
N PRO A 203 -5.39 -11.27 8.28
CA PRO A 203 -5.74 -10.83 6.92
C PRO A 203 -4.56 -10.91 5.94
N LEU A 204 -3.34 -10.58 6.39
CA LEU A 204 -2.12 -10.68 5.59
C LEU A 204 -1.72 -12.14 5.33
N ARG A 205 -1.83 -13.02 6.32
CA ARG A 205 -1.58 -14.47 6.13
C ARG A 205 -2.54 -15.06 5.09
N GLY A 206 -3.84 -14.77 5.21
CA GLY A 206 -4.85 -15.20 4.24
C GLY A 206 -4.58 -14.70 2.81
N LEU A 207 -4.07 -13.47 2.65
CA LEU A 207 -3.64 -12.92 1.37
C LEU A 207 -2.49 -13.73 0.74
N LEU A 208 -1.46 -14.05 1.53
CA LEU A 208 -0.26 -14.80 1.08
C LEU A 208 -0.56 -16.29 0.87
N GLU A 209 -1.57 -16.83 1.56
CA GLU A 209 -2.14 -18.15 1.30
C GLU A 209 -2.97 -18.19 0.00
N GLY A 210 -3.35 -17.03 -0.54
CA GLY A 210 -4.07 -16.85 -1.80
C GLY A 210 -3.36 -17.45 -3.02
N SER A 211 -4.15 -17.87 -4.01
CA SER A 211 -3.64 -18.54 -5.21
C SER A 211 -2.94 -17.57 -6.17
N ALA A 212 -3.35 -16.30 -6.14
CA ALA A 212 -2.74 -15.22 -6.90
C ALA A 212 -1.39 -14.80 -6.30
N ALA A 213 -1.32 -14.61 -4.98
CA ALA A 213 -0.09 -14.21 -4.29
C ALA A 213 1.05 -15.21 -4.55
N LYS A 214 0.73 -16.51 -4.53
CA LYS A 214 1.68 -17.62 -4.79
C LYS A 214 2.25 -17.66 -6.21
N LYS A 215 1.77 -16.83 -7.15
CA LYS A 215 2.39 -16.65 -8.48
C LYS A 215 3.50 -15.59 -8.48
N MET A 216 3.45 -14.62 -7.57
CA MET A 216 4.46 -13.57 -7.43
C MET A 216 5.77 -14.15 -6.89
N GLY A 217 6.91 -13.59 -7.30
CA GLY A 217 8.19 -13.91 -6.70
C GLY A 217 8.26 -13.47 -5.24
N GLN A 218 9.03 -14.20 -4.41
CA GLN A 218 9.16 -13.90 -2.97
C GLN A 218 9.56 -12.43 -2.70
N GLN A 219 10.46 -11.86 -3.51
CA GLN A 219 10.88 -10.47 -3.41
C GLN A 219 9.75 -9.47 -3.72
N GLU A 220 8.86 -9.80 -4.67
CA GLU A 220 7.69 -8.99 -5.04
C GLU A 220 6.62 -9.07 -3.95
N GLN A 221 6.36 -10.26 -3.40
CA GLN A 221 5.50 -10.42 -2.21
C GLN A 221 6.01 -9.58 -1.04
N GLN A 222 7.31 -9.67 -0.72
CA GLN A 222 7.90 -8.93 0.39
C GLN A 222 7.80 -7.42 0.20
N SER A 223 8.19 -6.91 -0.97
CA SER A 223 8.28 -5.46 -1.23
C SER A 223 6.94 -4.79 -1.54
N LEU A 224 5.99 -5.49 -2.16
CA LEU A 224 4.69 -4.93 -2.57
C LEU A 224 3.56 -5.22 -1.58
N LEU A 225 3.64 -6.30 -0.78
CA LEU A 225 2.54 -6.73 0.10
C LEU A 225 2.96 -6.79 1.58
N VAL A 226 4.01 -7.55 1.92
CA VAL A 226 4.34 -7.82 3.34
C VAL A 226 4.88 -6.58 4.05
N ALA A 227 5.93 -5.95 3.52
CA ALA A 227 6.54 -4.79 4.17
C ALA A 227 5.59 -3.59 4.29
N PRO A 228 4.83 -3.19 3.25
CA PRO A 228 3.88 -2.07 3.36
C PRO A 228 2.74 -2.35 4.35
N VAL A 229 2.21 -3.58 4.40
CA VAL A 229 1.16 -3.92 5.39
C VAL A 229 1.73 -3.94 6.81
N CYS A 230 2.94 -4.49 7.01
CA CYS A 230 3.59 -4.46 8.31
C CYS A 230 3.88 -3.02 8.78
N GLU A 231 4.36 -2.14 7.90
CA GLU A 231 4.58 -0.72 8.20
C GLU A 231 3.26 0.00 8.52
N GLY A 232 2.22 -0.18 7.70
CA GLY A 232 0.90 0.42 7.91
C GLY A 232 0.25 -0.04 9.23
N VAL A 233 0.33 -1.34 9.55
CA VAL A 233 -0.14 -1.89 10.83
C VAL A 233 0.65 -1.31 12.00
N CYS A 234 1.97 -1.20 11.91
CA CYS A 234 2.80 -0.56 12.94
C CYS A 234 2.44 0.92 13.15
N GLY A 235 2.29 1.70 12.08
CA GLY A 235 1.89 3.11 12.17
C GLY A 235 0.51 3.30 12.81
N ARG A 236 -0.47 2.48 12.40
CA ARG A 236 -1.83 2.49 12.97
C ARG A 236 -1.89 2.00 14.42
N TYR A 237 -1.09 0.99 14.78
CA TYR A 237 -0.93 0.55 16.16
C TYR A 237 -0.35 1.68 17.01
N GLY A 238 0.72 2.34 16.56
CA GLY A 238 1.35 3.48 17.24
C GLY A 238 0.37 4.62 17.52
N GLN A 239 -0.40 5.04 16.50
CA GLN A 239 -1.45 6.06 16.63
C GLN A 239 -2.48 5.68 17.73
N LEU A 240 -3.02 4.46 17.68
CA LEU A 240 -4.03 3.99 18.63
C LEU A 240 -3.47 3.79 20.05
N ALA A 241 -2.21 3.39 20.19
CA ALA A 241 -1.51 3.30 21.47
C ALA A 241 -1.22 4.68 22.08
N GLU A 242 -0.84 5.67 21.26
CA GLU A 242 -0.66 7.05 21.72
C GLU A 242 -1.98 7.69 22.15
N GLU A 243 -3.07 7.51 21.40
CA GLU A 243 -4.42 7.91 21.81
C GLU A 243 -4.74 7.38 23.22
N LEU A 244 -4.53 6.07 23.42
CA LEU A 244 -4.82 5.37 24.67
C LEU A 244 -4.00 5.91 25.83
N LEU A 245 -2.67 6.02 25.66
CA LEU A 245 -1.77 6.53 26.68
C LEU A 245 -2.03 8.01 26.99
N SER A 246 -2.39 8.83 26.00
CA SER A 246 -2.80 10.22 26.24
C SER A 246 -4.06 10.29 27.10
N SER A 247 -5.04 9.40 26.86
CA SER A 247 -6.28 9.32 27.63
C SER A 247 -6.01 8.86 29.06
N VAL A 248 -5.21 7.82 29.25
CA VAL A 248 -4.79 7.32 30.57
C VAL A 248 -4.12 8.45 31.39
N ARG A 249 -3.10 9.12 30.83
CA ARG A 249 -2.40 10.24 31.49
C ARG A 249 -3.34 11.38 31.87
N LYS A 250 -4.29 11.76 31.00
CA LYS A 250 -5.32 12.78 31.28
C LYS A 250 -6.25 12.36 32.43
N THR A 251 -6.68 11.09 32.47
CA THR A 251 -7.53 10.58 33.56
C THR A 251 -6.78 10.46 34.89
N GLU A 252 -5.53 9.97 34.90
CA GLU A 252 -4.73 9.93 36.12
C GLU A 252 -4.44 11.31 36.69
N SER A 253 -4.07 12.28 35.85
CA SER A 253 -3.85 13.67 36.27
C SER A 253 -5.10 14.27 36.92
N SER A 254 -6.28 13.97 36.35
CA SER A 254 -7.57 14.39 36.89
C SER A 254 -7.89 13.71 38.24
N LEU A 255 -7.61 12.41 38.37
CA LEU A 255 -7.78 11.66 39.63
C LEU A 255 -6.80 12.13 40.72
N LYS A 256 -5.54 12.39 40.36
CA LYS A 256 -4.50 12.93 41.26
C LYS A 256 -4.91 14.32 41.78
N ARG A 257 -5.45 15.19 40.91
CA ARG A 257 -6.02 16.49 41.32
C ARG A 257 -7.27 16.33 42.20
N LEU A 258 -8.17 15.40 41.88
CA LEU A 258 -9.39 15.15 42.68
C LEU A 258 -9.05 14.60 44.08
N LYS A 259 -8.12 13.64 44.20
CA LYS A 259 -7.61 13.14 45.49
C LYS A 259 -7.01 14.29 46.31
N LYS A 260 -6.15 15.13 45.71
CA LYS A 260 -5.55 16.30 46.40
C LYS A 260 -6.61 17.32 46.86
N ALA A 261 -7.62 17.60 46.03
CA ALA A 261 -8.71 18.50 46.40
C ALA A 261 -9.55 17.96 47.57
N LYS A 262 -9.81 16.64 47.60
CA LYS A 262 -10.53 16.01 48.71
C LYS A 262 -9.72 15.98 50.01
N ALA A 263 -8.41 15.73 49.93
CA ALA A 263 -7.50 15.77 51.09
C ALA A 263 -7.32 17.19 51.66
N GLY A 264 -7.43 18.23 50.83
CA GLY A 264 -7.35 19.64 51.27
C GLY A 264 -8.61 20.17 51.99
N GLY A 265 -9.68 19.37 52.10
CA GLY A 265 -10.97 19.81 52.67
C GLY A 265 -11.07 19.76 54.20
N GLY A 266 -10.13 19.09 54.88
CA GLY A 266 -10.06 18.98 56.35
C GLY A 266 -10.14 17.54 56.86
N GLY A 267 -9.43 17.27 57.96
CA GLY A 267 -9.40 15.96 58.62
C GLY A 267 -8.11 15.17 58.36
N ALA A 268 -7.41 14.84 59.45
CA ALA A 268 -6.09 14.25 59.50
C ALA A 268 -5.90 12.86 58.86
N GLY A 269 -4.64 12.55 58.54
CA GLY A 269 -4.03 11.22 58.74
C GLY A 269 -4.37 10.13 57.72
N GLY A 270 -3.41 9.82 56.84
CA GLY A 270 -3.55 8.74 55.86
C GLY A 270 -2.31 8.57 54.98
N GLU A 271 -1.16 8.30 55.57
CA GLU A 271 -0.05 7.71 54.81
C GLU A 271 -0.36 6.22 54.60
N GLU A 272 -0.87 5.90 53.40
CA GLU A 272 -1.08 4.52 52.97
C GLU A 272 0.28 3.88 52.66
N ASP A 273 0.75 3.00 53.55
CA ASP A 273 2.01 2.24 53.39
C ASP A 273 2.02 1.47 52.06
N PRO A 274 2.96 1.73 51.13
CA PRO A 274 2.98 1.13 49.81
C PRO A 274 3.48 -0.31 49.85
N THR A 275 2.62 -1.22 50.32
CA THR A 275 2.84 -2.67 50.23
C THR A 275 3.26 -3.06 48.80
N ALA A 276 4.22 -3.97 48.64
CA ALA A 276 4.96 -4.14 47.38
C ALA A 276 4.13 -4.46 46.12
N ALA A 277 2.90 -4.97 46.29
CA ALA A 277 1.94 -5.16 45.19
C ALA A 277 1.38 -3.85 44.60
N SER A 278 1.53 -2.73 45.31
CA SER A 278 1.04 -1.39 44.93
C SER A 278 2.07 -0.53 44.18
N LEU A 279 3.27 -1.05 43.88
CA LEU A 279 4.38 -0.28 43.30
C LEU A 279 4.19 0.13 41.82
N LEU A 280 3.32 -0.57 41.07
CA LEU A 280 3.02 -0.25 39.67
C LEU A 280 1.65 0.40 39.56
N SER A 281 1.62 1.64 39.03
CA SER A 281 0.39 2.37 38.76
C SER A 281 -0.39 1.73 37.60
N ASP A 282 -1.66 2.09 37.46
CA ASP A 282 -2.47 1.53 36.37
C ASP A 282 -1.96 1.99 34.99
N SER A 283 -1.43 3.22 34.87
CA SER A 283 -0.68 3.64 33.67
C SER A 283 0.54 2.76 33.39
N ASP A 284 1.24 2.28 34.41
CA ASP A 284 2.45 1.47 34.23
C ASP A 284 2.08 0.05 33.78
N LYS A 285 1.02 -0.54 34.37
CA LYS A 285 0.44 -1.81 33.92
C LYS A 285 -0.04 -1.72 32.45
N ILE A 286 -0.72 -0.64 32.07
CA ILE A 286 -1.21 -0.41 30.70
C ILE A 286 -0.04 -0.23 29.73
N THR A 287 1.01 0.51 30.13
CA THR A 287 2.23 0.70 29.32
C THR A 287 2.98 -0.62 29.14
N LEU A 288 3.09 -1.43 30.19
CA LEU A 288 3.71 -2.76 30.12
C LEU A 288 2.93 -3.73 29.23
N GLN A 289 1.58 -3.69 29.27
CA GLN A 289 0.76 -4.49 28.34
C GLN A 289 1.02 -4.09 26.89
N LEU A 290 0.99 -2.78 26.57
CA LEU A 290 1.27 -2.28 25.22
C LEU A 290 2.69 -2.64 24.74
N HIS A 291 3.68 -2.70 25.65
CA HIS A 291 5.03 -3.15 25.33
C HIS A 291 5.08 -4.64 24.98
N LEU A 292 4.44 -5.50 25.78
CA LEU A 292 4.34 -6.94 25.52
C LEU A 292 3.60 -7.23 24.21
N ASP A 293 2.52 -6.48 23.94
CA ASP A 293 1.75 -6.56 22.70
C ASP A 293 2.59 -6.18 21.47
N VAL A 294 3.45 -5.16 21.57
CA VAL A 294 4.39 -4.78 20.49
C VAL A 294 5.48 -5.84 20.26
N LEU A 295 6.01 -6.45 21.31
CA LEU A 295 7.02 -7.51 21.17
C LEU A 295 6.45 -8.76 20.47
N ASP A 296 5.24 -9.18 20.84
CA ASP A 296 4.56 -10.33 20.23
C ASP A 296 4.10 -10.03 18.79
N LEU A 297 3.62 -8.80 18.52
CA LEU A 297 3.33 -8.36 17.15
C LEU A 297 4.59 -8.33 16.27
N GLY A 298 5.70 -7.81 16.81
CA GLY A 298 7.00 -7.77 16.13
C GLY A 298 7.55 -9.16 15.81
N ALA A 299 7.38 -10.13 16.72
CA ALA A 299 7.72 -11.52 16.45
C ALA A 299 6.86 -12.10 15.30
N HIS A 300 5.55 -11.83 15.30
CA HIS A 300 4.66 -12.25 14.21
C HIS A 300 4.96 -11.58 12.87
N MET A 301 5.47 -10.34 12.85
CA MET A 301 5.95 -9.68 11.64
C MET A 301 7.30 -10.25 11.16
N GLY A 302 8.22 -10.53 12.08
CA GLY A 302 9.53 -11.13 11.75
C GLY A 302 9.42 -12.48 11.06
N VAL A 303 8.41 -13.29 11.40
CA VAL A 303 8.10 -14.58 10.74
C VAL A 303 7.51 -14.40 9.33
N LEU A 304 7.02 -13.20 8.97
CA LEU A 304 6.55 -12.90 7.61
C LEU A 304 7.61 -12.16 6.76
N LEU A 305 8.57 -11.48 7.38
CA LEU A 305 9.60 -10.66 6.72
C LEU A 305 10.93 -11.38 6.46
N GLY A 306 11.11 -12.60 7.00
CA GLY A 306 12.30 -13.46 6.84
C GLY A 306 12.04 -14.68 5.97
#